data_AF-A0A975KNM2-F1
#
_entry.id   AF-A0A975KNM2-F1
#
_cell.length_a   1.000
_cell.length_b   1.000
_cell.length_c   1.000
_cell.angle_alpha   90.00
_cell.angle_beta   90.00
_cell.angle_gamma   90.00
#
_symmetry.space_group_name_H-M   'P 1'
#
loop_
_entity.id
_entity.type
_entity.pdbx_description
1 polymer ?
#
loop_
_entity_poly.entity_id
_entity_poly.type
_entity_poly.pdbx_seq_one_letter_code
_entity_poly.pdbx_strand_id
1 'polypeptide(L)'
;MIQIGEKSFQQNDLRPTDKMESTILQRINESSTVYSYQSIAELSYELKLRKSIIDSAKAMDLSNVRFEVFKNSRCNPGYWILTNVGGFQLRAGVKPSDAIRDIYMNSSRYAFECATAMVIIYYHAFLNLIGDDLFNQLFQDIYLYSWHADSDLGLKAYHTRDFIPGDVVYFNNPDFDPKRPQWRGENAVVLGDGTYFGHGFGVQTAEQMIRTLNRSRKRESNRSAYLSNLVARPSFKQLSDTLVVRQVYSIPKYQPTVVHHGDSSISFDQYMFI
;
A
#
# COMPACT_ATOMS: atom_id res chain seq x y z
N MET A 1 -21.42 4.37 6.85
CA MET A 1 -21.93 5.44 7.76
C MET A 1 -20.76 6.09 8.48
N ILE A 2 -20.74 7.43 8.62
CA ILE A 2 -19.65 8.16 9.30
C ILE A 2 -20.12 8.73 10.65
N GLN A 3 -19.30 8.58 11.68
CA GLN A 3 -19.47 9.19 13.00
C GLN A 3 -18.29 10.10 13.34
N ILE A 4 -18.58 11.30 13.85
CA ILE A 4 -17.59 12.25 14.38
C ILE A 4 -17.86 12.43 15.88
N GLY A 5 -16.97 11.91 16.71
CA GLY A 5 -17.23 11.73 18.14
C GLY A 5 -18.50 10.89 18.35
N GLU A 6 -19.48 11.44 19.08
CA GLU A 6 -20.77 10.79 19.33
C GLU A 6 -21.87 11.18 18.32
N LYS A 7 -21.53 11.96 17.29
CA LYS A 7 -22.51 12.51 16.33
C LYS A 7 -22.41 11.85 14.96
N SER A 8 -23.55 11.63 14.31
CA SER A 8 -23.58 11.22 12.91
C SER A 8 -23.17 12.37 11.99
N PHE A 9 -22.25 12.11 11.07
CA PHE A 9 -21.78 13.06 10.07
C PHE A 9 -22.91 13.51 9.15
N GLN A 10 -22.98 14.81 8.86
CA GLN A 10 -23.85 15.41 7.85
C GLN A 10 -23.01 15.85 6.65
N GLN A 11 -23.55 15.74 5.44
CA GLN A 11 -22.81 16.06 4.20
C GLN A 11 -22.36 17.53 4.11
N ASN A 12 -22.93 18.42 4.93
CA ASN A 12 -22.51 19.82 5.03
C ASN A 12 -21.31 20.03 5.95
N ASP A 13 -20.91 19.04 6.76
CA ASP A 13 -19.82 19.16 7.74
C ASP A 13 -18.44 19.18 7.07
N LEU A 14 -18.32 18.54 5.90
CA LEU A 14 -17.10 18.55 5.10
C LEU A 14 -17.45 18.50 3.60
N ARG A 15 -16.97 19.48 2.85
CA ARG A 15 -17.09 19.53 1.38
C ARG A 15 -15.70 19.52 0.76
N PRO A 16 -15.16 18.36 0.39
CA PRO A 16 -13.89 18.29 -0.33
C PRO A 16 -13.99 19.08 -1.64
N THR A 17 -12.97 19.85 -1.97
CA THR A 17 -12.87 20.54 -3.26
C THR A 17 -12.32 19.63 -4.34
N ASP A 18 -11.55 18.60 -3.94
CA ASP A 18 -11.03 17.58 -4.82
C ASP A 18 -12.09 16.51 -5.14
N LYS A 19 -12.17 16.11 -6.41
CA LYS A 19 -13.15 15.13 -6.89
C LYS A 19 -12.90 13.73 -6.32
N MET A 20 -11.64 13.31 -6.20
CA MET A 20 -11.30 12.00 -5.67
C MET A 20 -11.59 11.94 -4.18
N GLU A 21 -11.26 12.99 -3.41
CA GLU A 21 -11.65 13.07 -1.99
C GLU A 21 -13.18 13.01 -1.82
N SER A 22 -13.94 13.66 -2.71
CA SER A 22 -15.41 13.57 -2.72
C SER A 22 -15.91 12.15 -3.01
N THR A 23 -15.30 11.45 -3.98
CA THR A 23 -15.61 10.04 -4.27
C THR A 23 -15.28 9.13 -3.08
N ILE A 24 -14.13 9.34 -2.44
CA ILE A 24 -13.74 8.58 -1.23
C ILE A 24 -14.75 8.81 -0.11
N LEU A 25 -15.10 10.07 0.18
CA LEU A 25 -16.06 10.42 1.21
C LEU A 25 -17.43 9.76 0.96
N GLN A 26 -17.90 9.79 -0.29
CA GLN A 26 -19.12 9.11 -0.68
C GLN A 26 -19.05 7.60 -0.41
N ARG A 27 -17.96 6.94 -0.81
CA ARG A 27 -17.77 5.49 -0.59
C ARG A 27 -17.71 5.11 0.88
N ILE A 28 -17.06 5.91 1.72
CA ILE A 28 -17.05 5.70 3.18
C ILE A 28 -18.47 5.85 3.75
N ASN A 29 -19.22 6.85 3.28
CA ASN A 29 -20.58 7.09 3.76
C ASN A 29 -21.53 5.94 3.37
N GLU A 30 -21.41 5.43 2.14
CA GLU A 30 -22.20 4.32 1.58
C GLU A 30 -21.81 2.94 2.14
N SER A 31 -20.62 2.79 2.73
CA SER A 31 -20.18 1.52 3.29
C SER A 31 -21.09 1.05 4.43
N SER A 32 -21.29 -0.27 4.47
CA SER A 32 -21.94 -1.01 5.55
C SER A 32 -21.18 -0.94 6.88
N THR A 33 -19.89 -0.58 6.84
CA THR A 33 -19.08 -0.37 8.04
C THR A 33 -19.31 1.04 8.61
N VAL A 34 -19.33 1.14 9.93
CA VAL A 34 -19.30 2.43 10.64
C VAL A 34 -17.85 2.91 10.72
N TYR A 35 -17.57 4.07 10.14
CA TYR A 35 -16.27 4.73 10.25
C TYR A 35 -16.37 5.85 11.29
N SER A 36 -15.67 5.69 12.40
CA SER A 36 -15.70 6.63 13.53
C SER A 36 -14.39 7.41 13.59
N TYR A 37 -14.52 8.73 13.69
CA TYR A 37 -13.41 9.68 13.78
C TYR A 37 -13.60 10.56 15.02
N GLN A 38 -12.52 11.03 15.63
CA GLN A 38 -12.55 11.98 16.75
C GLN A 38 -12.85 13.41 16.29
N SER A 39 -12.53 13.75 15.04
CA SER A 39 -12.73 15.09 14.49
C SER A 39 -12.91 15.09 12.98
N ILE A 40 -13.42 16.19 12.43
CA ILE A 40 -13.48 16.43 10.97
C ILE A 40 -12.06 16.46 10.38
N ALA A 41 -11.06 16.92 11.15
CA ALA A 41 -9.67 16.94 10.71
C ALA A 41 -9.11 15.52 10.48
N GLU A 42 -9.45 14.56 11.34
CA GLU A 42 -9.06 13.16 11.19
C GLU A 42 -9.72 12.54 9.93
N LEU A 43 -11.01 12.79 9.71
CA LEU A 43 -11.68 12.36 8.48
C LEU A 43 -11.00 12.98 7.25
N SER A 44 -10.78 14.29 7.25
CA SER A 44 -10.11 14.99 6.14
C SER A 44 -8.71 14.44 5.89
N TYR A 45 -7.99 14.07 6.95
CA TYR A 45 -6.67 13.44 6.85
C TYR A 45 -6.74 12.08 6.15
N GLU A 46 -7.70 11.20 6.52
CA GLU A 46 -7.91 9.92 5.82
C GLU A 46 -8.22 10.13 4.33
N LEU A 47 -9.09 11.09 3.98
CA LEU A 47 -9.42 11.39 2.58
C LEU A 47 -8.16 11.77 1.78
N LYS A 48 -7.34 12.67 2.32
CA LYS A 48 -6.08 13.12 1.69
C LYS A 48 -5.06 12.00 1.57
N LEU A 49 -4.89 11.17 2.60
CA LEU A 49 -3.95 10.06 2.54
C LEU A 49 -4.37 9.01 1.51
N ARG A 50 -5.67 8.65 1.48
CA ARG A 50 -6.21 7.74 0.45
C ARG A 50 -6.00 8.28 -0.97
N LYS A 51 -6.26 9.56 -1.20
CA LYS A 51 -5.95 10.20 -2.48
C LYS A 51 -4.45 10.12 -2.79
N SER A 52 -3.58 10.42 -1.83
CA SER A 52 -2.12 10.34 -2.01
C SER A 52 -1.63 8.92 -2.33
N ILE A 53 -2.28 7.89 -1.80
CA ILE A 53 -2.02 6.47 -2.14
C ILE A 53 -2.36 6.22 -3.61
N ILE A 54 -3.52 6.69 -4.09
CA ILE A 54 -3.92 6.57 -5.48
C ILE A 54 -2.94 7.30 -6.40
N ASP A 55 -2.56 8.53 -6.05
CA ASP A 55 -1.61 9.33 -6.82
C ASP A 55 -0.22 8.66 -6.86
N SER A 56 0.21 8.05 -5.76
CA SER A 56 1.47 7.29 -5.67
C SER A 56 1.45 6.00 -6.47
N ALA A 57 0.30 5.32 -6.56
CA ALA A 57 0.13 4.15 -7.41
C ALA A 57 0.20 4.52 -8.90
N LYS A 58 -0.50 5.59 -9.30
CA LYS A 58 -0.44 6.13 -10.68
C LYS A 58 0.97 6.60 -11.05
N ALA A 59 1.66 7.26 -10.13
CA ALA A 59 3.05 7.68 -10.35
C ALA A 59 3.98 6.46 -10.55
N MET A 60 3.73 5.36 -9.86
CA MET A 60 4.51 4.13 -10.02
C MET A 60 4.23 3.47 -11.38
N ASP A 61 2.96 3.43 -11.82
CA ASP A 61 2.54 2.94 -13.14
C ASP A 61 3.24 3.68 -14.29
N LEU A 62 3.36 5.01 -14.17
CA LEU A 62 4.02 5.87 -15.16
C LEU A 62 5.55 5.82 -15.11
N SER A 63 6.12 5.14 -14.11
CA SER A 63 7.57 5.06 -13.93
C SER A 63 8.19 3.88 -14.70
N ASN A 64 9.51 3.75 -14.66
CA ASN A 64 10.26 2.65 -15.26
C ASN A 64 10.59 1.52 -14.27
N VAL A 65 9.94 1.46 -13.09
CA VAL A 65 10.15 0.35 -12.16
C VAL A 65 9.63 -0.95 -12.78
N ARG A 66 10.31 -2.06 -12.51
CA ARG A 66 9.91 -3.36 -13.07
C ARG A 66 9.56 -4.34 -11.97
N PHE A 67 8.60 -5.21 -12.26
CA PHE A 67 8.36 -6.37 -11.42
C PHE A 67 9.55 -7.34 -11.52
N GLU A 68 10.06 -7.79 -10.38
CA GLU A 68 10.98 -8.93 -10.26
C GLU A 68 10.70 -9.71 -8.98
N VAL A 69 10.99 -11.01 -8.98
CA VAL A 69 10.98 -11.81 -7.75
C VAL A 69 12.20 -11.51 -6.87
N PHE A 70 12.14 -11.81 -5.57
CA PHE A 70 13.19 -11.45 -4.60
C PHE A 70 14.63 -11.74 -5.05
N LYS A 71 14.87 -12.93 -5.61
CA LYS A 71 16.21 -13.34 -6.09
C LYS A 71 16.81 -12.44 -7.18
N ASN A 72 15.97 -11.71 -7.89
CA ASN A 72 16.35 -10.83 -9.01
C ASN A 72 16.11 -9.35 -8.68
N SER A 73 15.72 -9.03 -7.45
CA SER A 73 15.47 -7.66 -7.04
C SER A 73 16.71 -6.80 -7.22
N ARG A 74 16.51 -5.52 -7.53
CA ARG A 74 17.58 -4.53 -7.69
C ARG A 74 17.10 -3.16 -7.22
N CYS A 75 18.03 -2.38 -6.69
CA CYS A 75 17.78 -1.04 -6.18
C CYS A 75 18.97 -0.13 -6.47
N ASN A 76 18.78 1.18 -6.38
CA ASN A 76 19.88 2.13 -6.52
C ASN A 76 20.85 2.00 -5.33
N PRO A 77 22.12 1.60 -5.56
CA PRO A 77 23.06 1.37 -4.48
C PRO A 77 23.49 2.65 -3.76
N GLY A 78 23.14 3.84 -4.27
CA GLY A 78 23.37 5.11 -3.57
C GLY A 78 22.48 5.29 -2.33
N TYR A 79 21.29 4.67 -2.32
CA TYR A 79 20.30 4.82 -1.26
C TYR A 79 20.10 3.55 -0.44
N TRP A 80 20.24 2.39 -1.10
CA TRP A 80 19.85 1.10 -0.54
C TRP A 80 21.02 0.10 -0.56
N ILE A 81 21.06 -0.77 0.45
CA ILE A 81 21.84 -2.00 0.47
C ILE A 81 20.90 -3.14 0.06
N LEU A 82 21.19 -3.78 -1.07
CA LEU A 82 20.49 -4.99 -1.48
C LEU A 82 20.96 -6.15 -0.60
N THR A 83 20.06 -6.74 0.16
CA THR A 83 20.34 -7.91 1.01
C THR A 83 20.40 -9.19 0.17
N ASN A 84 20.99 -10.24 0.73
CA ASN A 84 21.07 -11.56 0.08
C ASN A 84 19.70 -12.22 -0.16
N VAL A 85 18.65 -11.78 0.55
CA VAL A 85 17.27 -12.25 0.39
C VAL A 85 16.43 -11.35 -0.53
N GLY A 86 17.03 -10.32 -1.12
CA GLY A 86 16.34 -9.43 -2.07
C GLY A 86 15.57 -8.26 -1.45
N GLY A 87 15.72 -8.01 -0.15
CA GLY A 87 15.22 -6.82 0.54
C GLY A 87 16.14 -5.62 0.42
N PHE A 88 15.61 -4.41 0.56
CA PHE A 88 16.35 -3.15 0.45
C PHE A 88 16.48 -2.48 1.81
N GLN A 89 17.69 -2.50 2.37
CA GLN A 89 17.99 -1.82 3.62
C GLN A 89 18.43 -0.38 3.33
N LEU A 90 17.77 0.61 3.94
CA LEU A 90 18.19 2.00 3.83
C LEU A 90 19.63 2.15 4.33
N ARG A 91 20.46 2.88 3.59
CA ARG A 91 21.85 3.14 4.00
C ARG A 91 21.90 4.11 5.18
N ALA A 92 22.84 3.87 6.08
CA ALA A 92 23.14 4.79 7.17
C ALA A 92 23.48 6.20 6.62
N GLY A 93 22.84 7.22 7.21
CA GLY A 93 23.04 8.63 6.85
C GLY A 93 22.27 9.10 5.61
N VAL A 94 21.57 8.21 4.90
CA VAL A 94 20.68 8.59 3.80
C VAL A 94 19.34 9.07 4.34
N LYS A 95 18.82 10.17 3.80
CA LYS A 95 17.49 10.66 4.15
C LYS A 95 16.41 9.71 3.61
N PRO A 96 15.50 9.20 4.45
CA PRO A 96 14.40 8.34 4.01
C PRO A 96 13.57 8.94 2.87
N SER A 97 13.28 10.24 2.91
CA SER A 97 12.53 10.95 1.88
C SER A 97 13.20 10.87 0.51
N ASP A 98 14.51 11.06 0.48
CA ASP A 98 15.30 11.04 -0.77
C ASP A 98 15.33 9.63 -1.35
N ALA A 99 15.51 8.61 -0.49
CA ALA A 99 15.53 7.21 -0.89
C ALA A 99 14.19 6.74 -1.48
N ILE A 100 13.07 7.13 -0.87
CA ILE A 100 11.73 6.79 -1.37
C ILE A 100 11.42 7.52 -2.68
N ARG A 101 11.74 8.81 -2.81
CA ARG A 101 11.54 9.53 -4.08
C ARG A 101 12.45 9.03 -5.20
N ASP A 102 13.66 8.59 -4.88
CA ASP A 102 14.59 8.03 -5.87
C ASP A 102 14.00 6.81 -6.58
N ILE A 103 13.17 6.01 -5.91
CA ILE A 103 12.46 4.87 -6.52
C ILE A 103 11.58 5.33 -7.70
N TYR A 104 10.97 6.50 -7.62
CA TYR A 104 10.12 7.05 -8.67
C TYR A 104 10.95 7.80 -9.73
N MET A 105 11.87 8.66 -9.29
CA MET A 105 12.66 9.53 -10.18
C MET A 105 13.70 8.76 -11.00
N ASN A 106 14.40 7.81 -10.37
CA ASN A 106 15.41 6.95 -10.99
C ASN A 106 14.89 5.51 -11.15
N SER A 107 13.59 5.38 -11.41
CA SER A 107 12.82 4.13 -11.45
C SER A 107 13.43 3.02 -12.31
N SER A 108 14.15 3.35 -13.39
CA SER A 108 14.85 2.37 -14.20
C SER A 108 15.94 1.61 -13.44
N ARG A 109 16.39 2.09 -12.28
CA ARG A 109 17.35 1.41 -11.37
C ARG A 109 16.71 0.39 -10.44
N TYR A 110 15.38 0.27 -10.45
CA TYR A 110 14.65 -0.54 -9.48
C TYR A 110 13.88 -1.68 -10.14
N ALA A 111 13.89 -2.84 -9.47
CA ALA A 111 12.93 -3.90 -9.70
C ALA A 111 12.68 -4.68 -8.40
N PHE A 112 11.42 -4.95 -8.10
CA PHE A 112 10.98 -5.57 -6.84
C PHE A 112 9.62 -6.24 -7.04
N GLU A 113 9.17 -7.01 -6.05
CA GLU A 113 7.90 -7.74 -6.14
C GLU A 113 6.71 -6.89 -5.68
N CYS A 114 5.47 -7.37 -5.89
CA CYS A 114 4.28 -6.55 -5.76
C CYS A 114 3.88 -6.19 -4.31
N ALA A 115 4.20 -7.00 -3.29
CA ALA A 115 3.98 -6.62 -1.89
C ALA A 115 4.87 -5.45 -1.46
N THR A 116 6.17 -5.51 -1.78
CA THR A 116 7.14 -4.43 -1.57
C THR A 116 6.68 -3.16 -2.27
N ALA A 117 6.11 -3.27 -3.47
CA ALA A 117 5.53 -2.13 -4.18
C ALA A 117 4.40 -1.44 -3.40
N MET A 118 3.53 -2.19 -2.72
CA MET A 118 2.45 -1.63 -1.90
C MET A 118 3.00 -0.86 -0.70
N VAL A 119 4.03 -1.39 -0.03
CA VAL A 119 4.69 -0.70 1.08
C VAL A 119 5.37 0.59 0.61
N ILE A 120 6.06 0.55 -0.54
CA ILE A 120 6.66 1.76 -1.15
C ILE A 120 5.59 2.81 -1.47
N ILE A 121 4.44 2.40 -2.02
CA ILE A 121 3.31 3.30 -2.29
C ILE A 121 2.82 3.97 -1.01
N TYR A 122 2.69 3.23 0.10
CA TYR A 122 2.30 3.83 1.38
C TYR A 122 3.32 4.84 1.89
N TYR A 123 4.61 4.52 1.83
CA TYR A 123 5.66 5.47 2.23
C TYR A 123 5.66 6.72 1.35
N HIS A 124 5.57 6.57 0.03
CA HIS A 124 5.53 7.70 -0.89
C HIS A 124 4.28 8.56 -0.70
N ALA A 125 3.13 7.92 -0.49
CA ALA A 125 1.88 8.62 -0.23
C ALA A 125 1.92 9.43 1.06
N PHE A 126 2.47 8.85 2.12
CA PHE A 126 2.61 9.54 3.39
C PHE A 126 3.64 10.67 3.28
N LEU A 127 4.82 10.43 2.68
CA LEU A 127 5.84 11.45 2.40
C LEU A 127 5.25 12.67 1.67
N ASN A 128 4.44 12.45 0.63
CA ASN A 128 3.80 13.53 -0.13
C ASN A 128 2.77 14.33 0.69
N LEU A 129 2.20 13.72 1.73
CA LEU A 129 1.23 14.37 2.60
C LEU A 129 1.88 15.19 3.71
N ILE A 130 2.98 14.68 4.29
CA ILE A 130 3.57 15.24 5.52
C ILE A 130 4.88 16.03 5.29
N GLY A 131 5.49 15.86 4.12
CA GLY A 131 6.76 16.51 3.78
C GLY A 131 7.99 15.83 4.39
N ASP A 132 9.15 16.29 3.94
CA ASP A 132 10.45 15.64 4.13
C ASP A 132 10.86 15.58 5.59
N ASP A 133 10.76 16.71 6.30
CA ASP A 133 11.31 16.83 7.65
C ASP A 133 10.65 15.83 8.61
N LEU A 134 9.32 15.77 8.60
CA LEU A 134 8.58 14.86 9.46
C LEU A 134 8.73 13.41 8.99
N PHE A 135 8.74 13.15 7.68
CA PHE A 135 8.96 11.80 7.16
C PHE A 135 10.34 11.26 7.56
N ASN A 136 11.38 12.08 7.45
CA ASN A 136 12.75 11.72 7.83
C ASN A 136 12.90 11.50 9.33
N GLN A 137 12.15 12.24 10.17
CA GLN A 137 12.11 11.99 11.61
C GLN A 137 11.40 10.68 11.95
N LEU A 138 10.35 10.33 11.20
CA LEU A 138 9.55 9.14 11.45
C LEU A 138 10.26 7.87 10.99
N PHE A 139 10.70 7.78 9.73
CA PHE A 139 11.13 6.51 9.13
C PHE A 139 12.64 6.39 8.93
N GLN A 140 13.41 6.49 10.01
CA GLN A 140 14.88 6.57 9.93
C GLN A 140 15.57 5.26 9.50
N ASP A 141 14.91 4.11 9.63
CA ASP A 141 15.49 2.78 9.37
C ASP A 141 14.55 1.94 8.51
N ILE A 142 14.30 2.41 7.28
CA ILE A 142 13.42 1.69 6.35
C ILE A 142 14.12 0.43 5.86
N TYR A 143 13.46 -0.70 6.06
CA TYR A 143 13.75 -1.94 5.34
C TYR A 143 12.56 -2.30 4.45
N LEU A 144 12.81 -2.45 3.14
CA LEU A 144 11.79 -2.83 2.18
C LEU A 144 11.91 -4.32 1.85
N TYR A 145 10.96 -5.12 2.32
CA TYR A 145 10.90 -6.55 2.04
C TYR A 145 9.47 -7.06 2.21
N SER A 146 8.86 -7.53 1.13
CA SER A 146 7.47 -8.03 1.19
C SER A 146 6.54 -6.96 1.80
N TRP A 147 5.71 -7.38 2.75
CA TRP A 147 4.83 -6.53 3.54
C TRP A 147 5.47 -5.98 4.83
N HIS A 148 6.78 -6.16 5.02
CA HIS A 148 7.47 -5.54 6.16
C HIS A 148 7.43 -4.02 6.02
N ALA A 149 6.99 -3.38 7.09
CA ALA A 149 6.77 -1.95 7.18
C ALA A 149 7.06 -1.49 8.60
N ASP A 150 7.41 -0.22 8.72
CA ASP A 150 7.60 0.44 9.99
C ASP A 150 6.29 0.45 10.79
N SER A 151 6.38 0.24 12.11
CA SER A 151 5.21 0.18 12.99
C SER A 151 4.36 1.44 12.93
N ASP A 152 4.94 2.60 12.60
CA ASP A 152 4.23 3.87 12.50
C ASP A 152 3.17 3.85 11.37
N LEU A 153 3.33 3.02 10.32
CA LEU A 153 2.29 2.84 9.28
C LEU A 153 1.04 2.10 9.80
N GLY A 154 1.19 1.27 10.84
CA GLY A 154 0.07 0.56 11.46
C GLY A 154 -0.77 -0.29 10.49
N LEU A 155 -0.12 -1.01 9.56
CA LEU A 155 -0.80 -1.82 8.54
C LEU A 155 -1.72 -2.88 9.18
N LYS A 156 -2.94 -2.99 8.65
CA LYS A 156 -3.97 -3.93 9.14
C LYS A 156 -4.72 -4.58 7.98
N ALA A 157 -5.10 -5.84 8.19
CA ALA A 157 -5.99 -6.61 7.32
C ALA A 157 -7.44 -6.42 7.74
N TYR A 158 -8.33 -6.30 6.76
CA TYR A 158 -9.77 -6.25 6.94
C TYR A 158 -10.44 -7.19 5.92
N HIS A 159 -11.53 -7.83 6.31
CA HIS A 159 -12.36 -8.63 5.41
C HIS A 159 -13.67 -7.90 5.11
N THR A 160 -13.76 -7.30 3.92
CA THR A 160 -14.93 -6.53 3.48
C THR A 160 -15.13 -6.64 1.97
N ARG A 161 -16.36 -6.37 1.51
CA ARG A 161 -16.68 -6.20 0.09
C ARG A 161 -16.86 -4.73 -0.31
N ASP A 162 -16.84 -3.83 0.68
CA ASP A 162 -16.96 -2.40 0.47
C ASP A 162 -15.55 -1.80 0.28
N PHE A 163 -15.04 -1.87 -0.94
CA PHE A 163 -13.74 -1.29 -1.27
C PHE A 163 -13.83 0.23 -1.40
N ILE A 164 -12.92 0.91 -0.72
CA ILE A 164 -12.79 2.37 -0.77
C ILE A 164 -11.55 2.70 -1.61
N PRO A 165 -11.60 3.71 -2.50
CA PRO A 165 -10.41 4.12 -3.23
C PRO A 165 -9.21 4.38 -2.29
N GLY A 166 -8.03 3.93 -2.71
CA GLY A 166 -6.81 3.90 -1.87
C GLY A 166 -6.65 2.63 -1.01
N ASP A 167 -7.65 1.74 -0.97
CA ASP A 167 -7.48 0.39 -0.41
C ASP A 167 -6.47 -0.41 -1.24
N VAL A 168 -5.72 -1.30 -0.58
CA VAL A 168 -4.99 -2.37 -1.27
C VAL A 168 -5.77 -3.67 -1.14
N VAL A 169 -6.22 -4.19 -2.27
CA VAL A 169 -6.96 -5.45 -2.39
C VAL A 169 -6.06 -6.57 -2.88
N TYR A 170 -6.55 -7.81 -2.82
CA TYR A 170 -5.84 -8.97 -3.32
C TYR A 170 -6.68 -9.76 -4.33
N PHE A 171 -6.14 -9.94 -5.54
CA PHE A 171 -6.66 -10.87 -6.54
C PHE A 171 -6.03 -12.24 -6.31
N ASN A 172 -6.81 -13.20 -5.82
CA ASN A 172 -6.31 -14.54 -5.54
C ASN A 172 -6.38 -15.43 -6.78
N ASN A 173 -5.32 -16.17 -7.06
CA ASN A 173 -5.28 -17.21 -8.09
C ASN A 173 -5.09 -18.58 -7.42
N PRO A 174 -6.18 -19.25 -6.99
CA PRO A 174 -6.09 -20.42 -6.11
C PRO A 174 -5.44 -21.63 -6.77
N ASP A 175 -5.44 -21.70 -8.10
CA ASP A 175 -4.92 -22.81 -8.89
C ASP A 175 -3.73 -22.36 -9.77
N PHE A 176 -2.93 -21.40 -9.30
CA PHE A 176 -1.71 -20.99 -9.98
C PHE A 176 -0.77 -22.17 -10.28
N ASP A 177 0.04 -22.08 -11.34
CA ASP A 177 1.07 -23.07 -11.64
C ASP A 177 2.17 -23.05 -10.55
N PRO A 178 2.39 -24.14 -9.79
CA PRO A 178 3.40 -24.19 -8.73
C PRO A 178 4.82 -23.89 -9.20
N LYS A 179 5.12 -24.04 -10.50
CA LYS A 179 6.42 -23.67 -11.10
C LYS A 179 6.58 -22.17 -11.30
N ARG A 180 5.51 -21.39 -11.17
CA ARG A 180 5.47 -19.94 -11.36
C ARG A 180 4.74 -19.28 -10.17
N PRO A 181 5.28 -19.42 -8.95
CA PRO A 181 4.60 -19.00 -7.71
C PRO A 181 4.30 -17.51 -7.60
N GLN A 182 4.95 -16.67 -8.41
CA GLN A 182 4.64 -15.24 -8.51
C GLN A 182 3.24 -14.96 -9.10
N TRP A 183 2.58 -15.96 -9.69
CA TRP A 183 1.22 -15.84 -10.21
C TRP A 183 0.15 -16.36 -9.23
N ARG A 184 0.51 -16.58 -7.95
CA ARG A 184 -0.44 -16.97 -6.89
C ARG A 184 -1.53 -15.94 -6.64
N GLY A 185 -1.27 -14.70 -7.01
CA GLY A 185 -2.21 -13.61 -6.93
C GLY A 185 -1.53 -12.28 -7.25
N GLU A 186 -2.23 -11.19 -6.99
CA GLU A 186 -1.73 -9.84 -7.20
C GLU A 186 -2.31 -8.90 -6.15
N ASN A 187 -1.43 -8.13 -5.50
CA ASN A 187 -1.82 -7.01 -4.63
C ASN A 187 -2.08 -5.79 -5.51
N ALA A 188 -3.19 -5.08 -5.30
CA ALA A 188 -3.54 -3.95 -6.16
C ALA A 188 -4.20 -2.79 -5.41
N VAL A 189 -3.84 -1.55 -5.79
CA VAL A 189 -4.47 -0.32 -5.27
C VAL A 189 -5.75 -0.02 -6.02
N VAL A 190 -6.85 0.21 -5.29
CA VAL A 190 -8.14 0.63 -5.86
C VAL A 190 -8.10 2.10 -6.28
N LEU A 191 -8.31 2.39 -7.58
CA LEU A 191 -8.16 3.76 -8.12
C LEU A 191 -9.46 4.59 -8.12
N GLY A 192 -10.61 3.94 -7.93
CA GLY A 192 -11.92 4.58 -7.73
C GLY A 192 -12.79 4.76 -8.98
N ASP A 193 -12.28 4.43 -10.16
CA ASP A 193 -12.98 4.47 -11.46
C ASP A 193 -13.29 3.06 -12.01
N GLY A 194 -13.27 2.04 -11.15
CA GLY A 194 -13.42 0.64 -11.54
C GLY A 194 -12.11 -0.04 -11.97
N THR A 195 -10.99 0.70 -11.92
CA THR A 195 -9.66 0.16 -12.19
C THR A 195 -8.80 0.01 -10.94
N TYR A 196 -7.74 -0.77 -11.11
CA TYR A 196 -6.81 -1.17 -10.06
C TYR A 196 -5.38 -1.06 -10.61
N PHE A 197 -4.44 -0.62 -9.79
CA PHE A 197 -3.01 -0.69 -10.12
C PHE A 197 -2.38 -1.91 -9.45
N GLY A 198 -1.87 -2.86 -10.24
CA GLY A 198 -1.04 -3.97 -9.78
C GLY A 198 0.39 -3.85 -10.29
N HIS A 199 1.40 -4.02 -9.44
CA HIS A 199 2.79 -3.84 -9.85
C HIS A 199 3.25 -4.99 -10.76
N GLY A 200 3.56 -4.66 -12.02
CA GLY A 200 3.84 -5.64 -13.08
C GLY A 200 2.63 -5.93 -13.98
N PHE A 201 1.42 -5.56 -13.56
CA PHE A 201 0.19 -5.62 -14.35
C PHE A 201 -0.17 -4.26 -14.96
N GLY A 202 0.22 -3.17 -14.28
CA GLY A 202 -0.20 -1.81 -14.57
C GLY A 202 -1.64 -1.54 -14.14
N VAL A 203 -2.23 -0.47 -14.68
CA VAL A 203 -3.65 -0.14 -14.46
C VAL A 203 -4.58 -1.02 -15.30
N GLN A 204 -5.44 -1.79 -14.63
CA GLN A 204 -6.36 -2.74 -15.27
C GLN A 204 -7.73 -2.78 -14.57
N THR A 205 -8.77 -3.25 -15.27
CA THR A 205 -10.04 -3.64 -14.64
C THR A 205 -9.90 -4.96 -13.88
N ALA A 206 -10.84 -5.26 -12.98
CA ALA A 206 -10.86 -6.54 -12.27
C ALA A 206 -10.89 -7.74 -13.23
N GLU A 207 -11.67 -7.66 -14.31
CA GLU A 207 -11.78 -8.73 -15.30
C GLU A 207 -10.47 -8.92 -16.07
N GLN A 208 -9.75 -7.84 -16.35
CA GLN A 208 -8.42 -7.90 -16.99
C GLN A 208 -7.39 -8.57 -16.08
N MET A 209 -7.36 -8.19 -14.79
CA MET A 209 -6.47 -8.82 -13.81
C MET A 209 -6.77 -10.32 -13.66
N ILE A 210 -8.05 -10.69 -13.50
CA ILE A 210 -8.49 -12.09 -13.40
C ILE A 210 -8.12 -12.88 -14.66
N ARG A 211 -8.35 -12.32 -15.86
CA ARG A 211 -7.97 -12.98 -17.13
C ARG A 211 -6.47 -13.22 -17.20
N THR A 212 -5.66 -12.27 -16.77
CA THR A 212 -4.19 -12.39 -16.77
C THR A 212 -3.74 -13.49 -15.81
N LEU A 213 -4.24 -13.52 -14.58
CA LEU A 213 -3.94 -14.57 -13.60
C LEU A 213 -4.37 -15.96 -14.09
N ASN A 214 -5.55 -16.06 -14.71
CA ASN A 214 -6.08 -17.32 -15.23
C ASN A 214 -5.22 -17.97 -16.32
N ARG A 215 -4.37 -17.21 -17.02
CA ARG A 215 -3.41 -17.72 -18.02
C ARG A 215 -2.21 -18.44 -17.40
N SER A 216 -1.99 -18.26 -16.09
CA SER A 216 -0.87 -18.84 -15.34
C SER A 216 -1.33 -19.88 -14.32
N ARG A 217 -2.47 -20.53 -14.57
CA ARG A 217 -2.99 -21.65 -13.76
C ARG A 217 -2.31 -22.96 -14.11
N LYS A 218 -2.35 -23.92 -13.19
CA LYS A 218 -2.02 -25.32 -13.45
C LYS A 218 -2.92 -25.87 -14.56
N ARG A 219 -2.37 -26.81 -15.35
CA ARG A 219 -3.07 -27.45 -16.48
C ARG A 219 -4.42 -28.00 -16.02
N GLU A 220 -5.45 -27.87 -16.87
CA GLU A 220 -6.80 -28.43 -16.66
C GLU A 220 -7.59 -27.83 -15.48
N SER A 221 -7.09 -26.74 -14.86
CA SER A 221 -7.86 -26.05 -13.83
C SER A 221 -9.08 -25.32 -14.41
N ASN A 222 -10.25 -25.60 -13.82
CA ASN A 222 -11.50 -24.88 -14.06
C ASN A 222 -11.81 -23.83 -12.97
N ARG A 223 -10.99 -23.72 -11.92
CA ARG A 223 -11.18 -22.73 -10.85
C ARG A 223 -10.58 -21.39 -11.26
N SER A 224 -11.41 -20.35 -11.39
CA SER A 224 -10.95 -19.01 -11.77
C SER A 224 -10.23 -18.31 -10.61
N ALA A 225 -9.28 -17.44 -10.94
CA ALA A 225 -8.86 -16.34 -10.09
C ALA A 225 -10.05 -15.40 -9.79
N TYR A 226 -9.98 -14.69 -8.66
CA TYR A 226 -11.05 -13.81 -8.19
C TYR A 226 -10.50 -12.67 -7.32
N LEU A 227 -11.22 -11.55 -7.28
CA LEU A 227 -10.99 -10.50 -6.29
C LEU A 227 -11.47 -10.98 -4.92
N SER A 228 -10.55 -11.12 -3.96
CA SER A 228 -10.89 -11.55 -2.61
C SER A 228 -11.59 -10.44 -1.81
N ASN A 229 -12.13 -10.76 -0.64
CA ASN A 229 -12.64 -9.77 0.31
C ASN A 229 -11.56 -9.20 1.24
N LEU A 230 -10.28 -9.50 0.98
CA LEU A 230 -9.17 -9.02 1.80
C LEU A 230 -8.79 -7.60 1.37
N VAL A 231 -8.63 -6.73 2.37
CA VAL A 231 -8.16 -5.36 2.21
C VAL A 231 -7.04 -5.10 3.21
N ALA A 232 -5.90 -4.60 2.74
CA ALA A 232 -4.86 -4.02 3.57
C ALA A 232 -5.00 -2.49 3.60
N ARG A 233 -4.89 -1.90 4.80
CA ARG A 233 -4.93 -0.44 5.02
C ARG A 233 -3.86 -0.03 6.03
N PRO A 234 -3.21 1.14 5.86
CA PRO A 234 -2.49 1.77 6.97
C PRO A 234 -3.47 2.26 8.04
N SER A 235 -2.97 2.49 9.25
CA SER A 235 -3.79 3.08 10.31
C SER A 235 -3.85 4.60 10.12
N PHE A 236 -4.90 5.07 9.46
CA PHE A 236 -5.15 6.51 9.26
C PHE A 236 -5.15 7.28 10.57
N LYS A 237 -5.80 6.73 11.61
CA LYS A 237 -5.82 7.30 12.96
C LYS A 237 -4.43 7.42 13.57
N GLN A 238 -3.65 6.32 13.60
CA GLN A 238 -2.30 6.34 14.17
C GLN A 238 -1.40 7.33 13.45
N LEU A 239 -1.48 7.37 12.11
CA LEU A 239 -0.71 8.31 11.30
C LEU A 239 -1.10 9.76 11.58
N SER A 240 -2.40 10.05 11.72
CA SER A 240 -2.90 11.37 12.12
C SER A 240 -2.41 11.77 13.52
N ASP A 241 -2.52 10.87 14.51
CA ASP A 241 -2.10 11.12 15.90
C ASP A 241 -0.58 11.35 16.01
N THR A 242 0.21 10.64 15.20
CA THR A 242 1.67 10.75 15.18
C THR A 242 2.14 12.15 14.79
N LEU A 243 1.40 12.85 13.92
CA LEU A 243 1.68 14.24 13.54
C LEU A 243 1.57 15.19 14.73
N VAL A 244 0.66 14.92 15.67
CA VAL A 244 0.42 15.74 16.86
C VAL A 244 1.48 15.44 17.93
N VAL A 245 1.81 14.17 18.14
CA VAL A 245 2.67 13.74 19.25
C VAL A 245 4.15 14.04 19.01
N ARG A 246 4.67 13.83 17.79
CA ARG A 246 6.12 13.96 17.52
C ARG A 246 6.60 15.39 17.32
N GLN A 247 5.69 16.36 17.25
CA GLN A 247 6.04 17.77 17.44
C GLN A 247 6.55 18.05 18.87
N VAL A 248 6.36 17.11 19.82
CA VAL A 248 6.63 17.33 21.25
C VAL A 248 7.68 16.36 21.81
N TYR A 249 7.78 15.11 21.33
CA TYR A 249 8.73 14.11 21.87
C TYR A 249 9.30 13.10 20.85
N SER A 250 10.54 12.64 21.06
CA SER A 250 11.11 11.44 20.42
C SER A 250 10.73 10.18 21.20
N ILE A 251 9.95 9.29 20.60
CA ILE A 251 9.45 8.07 21.26
C ILE A 251 10.21 6.85 20.71
N PRO A 252 10.81 5.99 21.56
CA PRO A 252 11.34 4.70 21.14
C PRO A 252 10.23 3.86 20.51
N LYS A 253 10.44 3.34 19.30
CA LYS A 253 9.47 2.49 18.61
C LYS A 253 9.98 1.05 18.47
N TYR A 254 9.07 0.12 18.61
CA TYR A 254 9.32 -1.29 18.35
C TYR A 254 9.23 -1.54 16.84
N GLN A 255 10.33 -1.96 16.22
CA GLN A 255 10.28 -2.38 14.83
C GLN A 255 9.74 -3.81 14.73
N PRO A 256 8.77 -4.08 13.85
CA PRO A 256 8.30 -5.44 13.63
C PRO A 256 9.45 -6.37 13.23
N THR A 257 9.46 -7.58 13.76
CA THR A 257 10.41 -8.61 13.31
C THR A 257 10.14 -8.90 11.83
N VAL A 258 11.21 -8.98 11.04
CA VAL A 258 11.10 -9.36 9.63
C VAL A 258 11.26 -10.86 9.49
N VAL A 259 10.31 -11.50 8.81
CA VAL A 259 10.46 -12.91 8.40
C VAL A 259 10.82 -12.95 6.92
N HIS A 260 12.02 -13.45 6.60
CA HIS A 260 12.50 -13.57 5.22
C HIS A 260 11.96 -14.86 4.57
N HIS A 261 10.71 -14.81 4.11
CA HIS A 261 9.98 -15.97 3.59
C HIS A 261 10.22 -16.27 2.09
N GLY A 262 10.67 -15.30 1.30
CA GLY A 262 11.07 -15.50 -0.10
C GLY A 262 9.92 -15.69 -1.09
N ASP A 263 8.66 -15.60 -0.64
CA ASP A 263 7.47 -15.76 -1.47
C ASP A 263 6.99 -14.44 -2.08
N SER A 264 7.09 -14.32 -3.40
CA SER A 264 6.54 -13.15 -4.11
C SER A 264 5.02 -13.21 -4.24
N SER A 265 4.41 -12.02 -4.32
CA SER A 265 2.98 -11.84 -4.58
C SER A 265 2.06 -12.45 -3.55
N ILE A 266 2.52 -12.60 -2.30
CA ILE A 266 1.65 -12.98 -1.19
C ILE A 266 0.74 -11.83 -0.79
N SER A 267 -0.44 -12.16 -0.27
CA SER A 267 -1.32 -11.18 0.33
C SER A 267 -0.79 -10.71 1.68
N PHE A 268 -1.26 -9.56 2.16
CA PHE A 268 -0.93 -9.08 3.51
C PHE A 268 -1.38 -10.07 4.60
N ASP A 269 -2.53 -10.72 4.40
CA ASP A 269 -3.04 -11.73 5.32
C ASP A 269 -2.10 -12.93 5.42
N GLN A 270 -1.60 -13.44 4.28
CA GLN A 270 -0.61 -14.52 4.28
C GLN A 270 0.67 -14.11 5.02
N TYR A 271 1.15 -12.88 4.84
CA TYR A 271 2.33 -12.36 5.54
C TYR A 271 2.15 -12.35 7.06
N MET A 272 0.96 -12.01 7.56
CA MET A 272 0.68 -11.94 9.00
C MET A 272 0.71 -13.30 9.71
N PHE A 273 0.65 -14.42 8.98
CA PHE A 273 0.65 -15.79 9.52
C PHE A 273 1.94 -16.57 9.21
N ILE A 274 2.98 -15.89 8.74
CA ILE A 274 4.32 -16.45 8.48
C ILE A 274 5.22 -16.34 9.72
#